data_AF-A0A9N9DUJ9-F1
#
_entry.id   AF-A0A9N9DUJ9-F1
#
_cell.length_a   1.000
_cell.length_b   1.000
_cell.length_c   1.000
_cell.angle_alpha   90.00
_cell.angle_beta   90.00
_cell.angle_gamma   90.00
#
_symmetry.space_group_name_H-M   'P 1'
#
loop_
_entity.id
_entity.type
_entity.pdbx_description
1 polymer ?
#
loop_
_entity_poly.entity_id
_entity_poly.type
_entity_poly.pdbx_seq_one_letter_code
_entity_poly.pdbx_strand_id
1 'polypeptide(L)'
;MAQAIFDHLNYDQKAEVKHVYFQSSQAQPSLSGEQLFVYDHLFSEQLKGELDLGSFPNLKNIDFYSNIRFNILESIDISKNEKLSKIAIITYSTHSYADTFFTNNSFILLVKDIQLDKIILSYYDGSGKKIWKHLRKQTIIPYRLVEDNKVGQLEAEVANLKQSLAQKDRSIAQKDQTIAQKDRTIADLNQKIQQTPTLNQYQELNNIVLSHTDLDFNRLNQEIKKLKLKDINPYFQEQKNHFEQLISTTKSKAGDGLTAILDLLLQTNKQIIDSENGCSNSYSQGQLQGQLVTCKTLLQTKLTPEELRNLLNKQKELNELERQSAILQ
;
A
#
# COMPACT_ATOMS: atom_id res chain seq x y z
N MET A 1 -47.56 20.81 24.41
CA MET A 1 -46.14 21.14 24.63
C MET A 1 -45.75 22.11 23.53
N ALA A 2 -45.13 23.24 23.85
CA ALA A 2 -44.76 24.30 22.91
C ALA A 2 -44.06 23.77 21.65
N GLN A 3 -43.27 22.71 21.82
CA GLN A 3 -42.60 22.00 20.74
C GLN A 3 -43.51 21.51 19.60
N ALA A 4 -44.75 21.09 19.90
CA ALA A 4 -45.66 20.49 18.92
C ALA A 4 -46.05 21.45 17.79
N ILE A 5 -45.83 22.75 17.98
CA ILE A 5 -46.07 23.78 16.98
C ILE A 5 -45.15 23.61 15.76
N PHE A 6 -43.98 23.01 15.91
CA PHE A 6 -43.02 22.83 14.82
C PHE A 6 -42.98 21.41 14.25
N ASP A 7 -43.83 20.50 14.73
CA ASP A 7 -43.83 19.09 14.32
C ASP A 7 -44.30 18.91 12.87
N HIS A 8 -45.10 19.84 12.36
CA HIS A 8 -45.55 19.84 10.97
C HIS A 8 -44.47 20.30 9.97
N LEU A 9 -43.35 20.87 10.44
CA LEU A 9 -42.26 21.34 9.60
C LEU A 9 -41.20 20.24 9.45
N ASN A 10 -40.81 19.95 8.20
CA ASN A 10 -39.70 19.04 7.92
C ASN A 10 -38.32 19.72 8.11
N TYR A 11 -37.24 18.95 7.99
CA TYR A 11 -35.88 19.46 8.20
C TYR A 11 -35.51 20.59 7.23
N ASP A 12 -35.83 20.45 5.94
CA ASP A 12 -35.47 21.45 4.92
C ASP A 12 -36.19 22.78 5.18
N GLN A 13 -37.49 22.73 5.51
CA GLN A 13 -38.26 23.89 5.91
C GLN A 13 -37.68 24.56 7.17
N LYS A 14 -37.28 23.78 8.19
CA LYS A 14 -36.60 24.33 9.38
C LYS A 14 -35.24 24.93 9.06
N ALA A 15 -34.53 24.38 8.08
CA ALA A 15 -33.25 24.90 7.62
C ALA A 15 -33.39 26.20 6.80
N GLU A 16 -34.54 26.44 6.16
CA GLU A 16 -34.81 27.70 5.44
C GLU A 16 -35.10 28.88 6.37
N VAL A 17 -35.62 28.61 7.58
CA VAL A 17 -35.95 29.67 8.55
C VAL A 17 -34.69 30.41 9.01
N LYS A 18 -34.66 31.72 8.74
CA LYS A 18 -33.64 32.64 9.27
C LYS A 18 -34.21 33.63 10.28
N HIS A 19 -35.52 33.76 10.35
CA HIS A 19 -36.20 34.73 11.22
C HIS A 19 -37.45 34.11 11.84
N VAL A 20 -37.60 34.21 13.16
CA VAL A 20 -38.84 33.85 13.87
C VAL A 20 -39.50 35.12 14.41
N TYR A 21 -40.79 35.30 14.12
CA TYR A 21 -41.61 36.40 14.60
C TYR A 21 -42.67 35.89 15.56
N PHE A 22 -42.68 36.39 16.79
CA PHE A 22 -43.74 36.17 17.75
C PHE A 22 -44.70 37.35 17.73
N GLN A 23 -45.95 37.14 17.32
CA GLN A 23 -46.94 38.19 17.08
C GLN A 23 -48.28 37.87 17.73
N SER A 24 -49.13 38.89 17.93
CA SER A 24 -50.51 38.67 18.35
C SER A 24 -51.43 38.55 17.15
N SER A 25 -52.02 37.38 16.97
CA SER A 25 -52.96 37.07 15.89
C SER A 25 -53.81 35.85 16.22
N GLN A 26 -54.92 35.72 15.51
CA GLN A 26 -55.81 34.55 15.53
C GLN A 26 -55.39 33.48 14.49
N ALA A 27 -54.30 33.72 13.76
CA ALA A 27 -53.80 32.81 12.73
C ALA A 27 -53.05 31.61 13.31
N GLN A 28 -53.03 30.50 12.56
CA GLN A 28 -52.12 29.38 12.84
C GLN A 28 -50.68 29.79 12.51
N PRO A 29 -49.68 29.21 13.20
CA PRO A 29 -48.28 29.41 12.87
C PRO A 29 -48.03 29.15 11.38
N SER A 30 -47.29 30.05 10.73
CA SER A 30 -47.12 30.01 9.29
C SER A 30 -45.68 30.28 8.88
N LEU A 31 -45.24 29.56 7.85
CA LEU A 31 -43.94 29.77 7.21
C LEU A 31 -44.16 30.56 5.92
N SER A 32 -43.46 31.67 5.77
CA SER A 32 -43.45 32.48 4.55
C SER A 32 -42.01 32.77 4.14
N GLY A 33 -41.50 32.01 3.17
CA GLY A 33 -40.07 32.04 2.82
C GLY A 33 -39.19 31.72 4.03
N GLU A 34 -38.22 32.59 4.32
CA GLU A 34 -37.27 32.41 5.44
C GLU A 34 -37.82 32.86 6.80
N GLN A 35 -39.11 33.21 6.87
CA GLN A 35 -39.77 33.81 8.04
C GLN A 35 -40.82 32.86 8.62
N LEU A 36 -40.66 32.53 9.90
CA LEU A 36 -41.63 31.76 10.66
C LEU A 36 -42.42 32.68 11.58
N PHE A 37 -43.74 32.70 11.44
CA PHE A 37 -44.63 33.46 12.31
C PHE A 37 -45.27 32.54 13.33
N VAL A 38 -45.12 32.90 14.60
CA VAL A 38 -45.67 32.20 15.77
C VAL A 38 -46.62 33.17 16.46
N TYR A 39 -47.86 32.74 16.68
CA TYR A 39 -48.91 33.63 17.16
C TYR A 39 -49.32 33.34 18.60
N ASP A 40 -49.44 34.39 19.42
CA ASP A 40 -50.00 34.32 20.77
C ASP A 40 -51.54 34.36 20.68
N HIS A 41 -52.17 33.20 20.59
CA HIS A 41 -53.63 33.17 20.78
C HIS A 41 -53.91 33.39 22.27
N LEU A 42 -54.93 34.19 22.58
CA LEU A 42 -55.39 34.59 23.93
C LEU A 42 -55.49 33.45 24.97
N PHE A 43 -55.43 32.16 24.56
CA PHE A 43 -55.52 30.97 25.42
C PHE A 43 -54.86 29.69 24.83
N SER A 44 -53.81 29.74 23.99
CA SER A 44 -53.29 28.49 23.39
C SER A 44 -52.44 27.65 24.36
N GLU A 45 -53.00 26.58 24.92
CA GLU A 45 -52.24 25.49 25.58
C GLU A 45 -51.09 24.92 24.72
N GLN A 46 -51.12 25.22 23.41
CA GLN A 46 -50.10 24.84 22.45
C GLN A 46 -48.72 25.35 22.84
N LEU A 47 -48.57 26.58 23.37
CA LEU A 47 -47.29 27.18 23.77
C LEU A 47 -46.87 26.85 25.22
N LYS A 48 -47.55 25.90 25.87
CA LYS A 48 -47.22 25.48 27.23
C LYS A 48 -45.93 24.65 27.28
N GLY A 49 -45.01 25.00 28.18
CA GLY A 49 -43.77 24.26 28.44
C GLY A 49 -42.55 24.84 27.72
N GLU A 50 -41.70 23.97 27.18
CA GLU A 50 -40.43 24.34 26.53
C GLU A 50 -40.55 24.39 25.00
N LEU A 51 -39.94 25.42 24.39
CA LEU A 51 -39.86 25.63 22.95
C LEU A 51 -38.42 25.53 22.45
N ASP A 52 -38.09 24.48 21.67
CA ASP A 52 -36.75 24.26 21.11
C ASP A 52 -36.59 24.93 19.74
N LEU A 53 -35.97 26.12 19.76
CA LEU A 53 -35.53 26.85 18.56
C LEU A 53 -34.14 26.42 18.06
N GLY A 54 -33.47 25.52 18.78
CA GLY A 54 -32.28 24.81 18.32
C GLY A 54 -32.54 23.94 17.10
N SER A 55 -33.80 23.57 16.83
CA SER A 55 -34.21 22.82 15.64
C SER A 55 -34.13 23.60 14.31
N PHE A 56 -33.84 24.92 14.35
CA PHE A 56 -33.71 25.80 13.16
C PHE A 56 -32.24 26.21 12.93
N PRO A 57 -31.43 25.42 12.22
CA PRO A 57 -29.97 25.57 12.19
C PRO A 57 -29.47 26.88 11.54
N ASN A 58 -30.34 27.57 10.78
CA ASN A 58 -30.01 28.83 10.10
C ASN A 58 -30.69 30.06 10.69
N LEU A 59 -31.39 29.92 11.82
CA LEU A 59 -32.04 31.03 12.51
C LEU A 59 -31.00 32.08 12.94
N LYS A 60 -31.24 33.33 12.56
CA LYS A 60 -30.36 34.48 12.87
C LYS A 60 -31.01 35.51 13.76
N ASN A 61 -32.33 35.66 13.66
CA ASN A 61 -33.11 36.69 14.34
C ASN A 61 -34.37 36.10 14.99
N ILE A 62 -34.65 36.53 16.21
CA ILE A 62 -35.93 36.30 16.87
C ILE A 62 -36.53 37.65 17.23
N ASP A 63 -37.75 37.92 16.77
CA ASP A 63 -38.45 39.17 17.07
C ASP A 63 -39.72 38.88 17.85
N PHE A 64 -39.84 39.50 19.02
CA PHE A 64 -41.03 39.48 19.86
C PHE A 64 -41.79 40.79 19.71
N TYR A 65 -43.05 40.74 19.29
CA TYR A 65 -43.89 41.94 19.30
C TYR A 65 -44.41 42.22 20.70
N SER A 66 -44.40 43.49 21.10
CA SER A 66 -44.65 43.92 22.49
C SER A 66 -46.04 43.60 23.03
N ASN A 67 -47.01 43.33 22.16
CA ASN A 67 -48.38 43.01 22.54
C ASN A 67 -48.61 41.53 22.85
N ILE A 68 -47.58 40.68 22.72
CA ILE A 68 -47.71 39.25 23.03
C ILE A 68 -47.71 38.97 24.54
N ARG A 69 -48.38 37.88 24.91
CA ARG A 69 -48.62 37.42 26.29
C ARG A 69 -48.42 35.90 26.38
N PHE A 70 -47.18 35.48 26.61
CA PHE A 70 -46.84 34.08 26.91
C PHE A 70 -46.84 33.85 28.42
N ASN A 71 -48.04 33.71 28.99
CA ASN A 71 -48.20 33.46 30.43
C ASN A 71 -47.91 31.99 30.82
N ILE A 72 -47.74 31.09 29.83
CA ILE A 72 -47.63 29.64 30.02
C ILE A 72 -46.39 29.02 29.37
N LEU A 73 -45.57 29.83 28.68
CA LEU A 73 -44.29 29.40 28.13
C LEU A 73 -43.26 29.40 29.25
N GLU A 74 -42.63 28.25 29.50
CA GLU A 74 -41.67 28.09 30.60
C GLU A 74 -40.27 28.48 30.14
N SER A 75 -39.88 28.03 28.94
CA SER A 75 -38.55 28.30 28.40
C SER A 75 -38.50 28.30 26.87
N ILE A 76 -37.49 28.98 26.34
CA ILE A 76 -37.11 28.91 24.94
C ILE A 76 -35.66 28.41 24.89
N ASP A 77 -35.46 27.22 24.33
CA ASP A 77 -34.13 26.65 24.11
C ASP A 77 -33.54 27.17 22.80
N ILE A 78 -32.45 27.92 22.93
CA ILE A 78 -31.62 28.38 21.82
C ILE A 78 -30.23 27.77 21.89
N SER A 79 -29.94 26.89 22.85
CA SER A 79 -28.59 26.38 23.17
C SER A 79 -27.92 25.66 21.99
N LYS A 80 -28.68 24.99 21.13
CA LYS A 80 -28.18 24.31 19.93
C LYS A 80 -28.03 25.23 18.72
N ASN A 81 -28.48 26.48 18.82
CA ASN A 81 -28.49 27.41 17.69
C ASN A 81 -27.18 28.21 17.57
N GLU A 82 -26.30 27.82 16.64
CA GLU A 82 -24.99 28.46 16.52
C GLU A 82 -25.00 29.79 15.74
N LYS A 83 -26.08 30.08 15.00
CA LYS A 83 -26.15 31.23 14.08
C LYS A 83 -27.02 32.39 14.58
N LEU A 84 -27.79 32.18 15.65
CA LEU A 84 -28.57 33.23 16.28
C LEU A 84 -27.65 34.35 16.74
N SER A 85 -27.96 35.56 16.28
CA SER A 85 -27.14 36.75 16.53
C SER A 85 -27.93 37.89 17.14
N LYS A 86 -29.27 37.85 17.04
CA LYS A 86 -30.12 38.94 17.49
C LYS A 86 -31.45 38.44 18.04
N ILE A 87 -31.84 39.05 19.15
CA ILE A 87 -33.20 39.00 19.68
C ILE A 87 -33.72 40.42 19.74
N ALA A 88 -34.89 40.71 19.17
CA ALA A 88 -35.50 42.03 19.26
C ALA A 88 -36.87 41.98 19.93
N ILE A 89 -37.19 43.02 20.68
CA ILE A 89 -38.54 43.29 21.18
C ILE A 89 -39.04 44.52 20.42
N ILE A 90 -40.05 44.31 19.59
CA ILE A 90 -40.63 45.29 18.66
C ILE A 90 -41.87 45.92 19.30
N THR A 91 -41.87 47.24 19.43
CA THR A 91 -43.01 48.02 19.96
C THR A 91 -43.63 48.88 18.85
N TYR A 92 -44.96 48.95 18.79
CA TYR A 92 -45.67 49.76 17.77
C TYR A 92 -45.86 51.25 18.16
N SER A 93 -45.59 51.62 19.40
CA SER A 93 -45.67 53.02 19.84
C SER A 93 -44.44 53.40 20.68
N THR A 94 -44.07 54.68 20.62
CA THR A 94 -42.93 55.27 21.33
C THR A 94 -43.16 55.44 22.83
N HIS A 95 -44.36 55.10 23.33
CA HIS A 95 -44.75 55.29 24.72
C HIS A 95 -44.95 53.93 25.41
N SER A 96 -43.91 53.47 26.14
CA SER A 96 -44.02 52.56 27.29
C SER A 96 -44.70 51.18 27.08
N TYR A 97 -44.16 50.31 26.22
CA TYR A 97 -44.60 48.89 26.16
C TYR A 97 -43.48 47.84 26.32
N ALA A 98 -42.19 48.22 26.39
CA ALA A 98 -41.18 47.22 26.73
C ALA A 98 -41.40 46.68 28.15
N ASP A 99 -41.72 47.55 29.11
CA ASP A 99 -42.10 47.12 30.46
C ASP A 99 -43.31 46.18 30.43
N THR A 100 -44.29 46.43 29.55
CA THR A 100 -45.46 45.55 29.41
C THR A 100 -45.13 44.19 28.80
N PHE A 101 -44.10 44.10 27.96
CA PHE A 101 -43.66 42.80 27.44
C PHE A 101 -43.13 41.94 28.58
N PHE A 102 -42.25 42.47 29.42
CA PHE A 102 -41.65 41.72 30.52
C PHE A 102 -42.62 41.48 31.69
N THR A 103 -43.63 42.35 31.90
CA THR A 103 -44.69 42.06 32.88
C THR A 103 -45.62 40.94 32.42
N ASN A 104 -45.79 40.77 31.11
CA ASN A 104 -46.71 39.79 30.52
C ASN A 104 -46.02 38.48 30.11
N ASN A 105 -44.70 38.37 30.24
CA ASN A 105 -43.95 37.20 29.79
C ASN A 105 -42.90 36.83 30.84
N SER A 106 -42.89 35.57 31.29
CA SER A 106 -42.03 35.09 32.38
C SER A 106 -41.26 33.80 32.02
N PHE A 107 -40.85 33.67 30.76
CA PHE A 107 -40.06 32.52 30.30
C PHE A 107 -38.55 32.71 30.53
N ILE A 108 -37.81 31.61 30.55
CA ILE A 108 -36.35 31.58 30.67
C ILE A 108 -35.72 31.17 29.33
N LEU A 109 -34.64 31.84 28.90
CA LEU A 109 -33.84 31.35 27.78
C LEU A 109 -32.88 30.25 28.23
N LEU A 110 -32.87 29.11 27.56
CA LEU A 110 -31.81 28.11 27.72
C LEU A 110 -30.72 28.39 26.70
N VAL A 111 -29.51 28.67 27.17
CA VAL A 111 -28.41 29.21 26.35
C VAL A 111 -27.09 28.53 26.71
N LYS A 112 -26.15 28.47 25.77
CA LYS A 112 -24.75 28.15 26.06
C LYS A 112 -23.99 29.42 26.41
N ASP A 113 -22.96 29.31 27.24
CA ASP A 113 -22.14 30.46 27.65
C ASP A 113 -21.53 31.19 26.43
N ILE A 114 -21.12 30.45 25.40
CA ILE A 114 -20.58 31.03 24.14
C ILE A 114 -21.57 31.93 23.40
N GLN A 115 -22.88 31.78 23.63
CA GLN A 115 -23.91 32.57 22.96
C GLN A 115 -24.17 33.90 23.66
N LEU A 116 -23.84 34.02 24.95
CA LEU A 116 -24.13 35.22 25.75
C LEU A 116 -23.45 36.48 25.20
N ASP A 117 -22.28 36.33 24.60
CA ASP A 117 -21.53 37.44 23.99
C ASP A 117 -21.83 37.62 22.49
N LYS A 118 -22.40 36.61 21.85
CA LYS A 118 -22.73 36.66 20.41
C LYS A 118 -24.09 37.31 20.15
N ILE A 119 -25.07 37.04 21.00
CA ILE A 119 -26.45 37.47 20.77
C ILE A 119 -26.65 38.89 21.32
N ILE A 120 -27.15 39.77 20.46
CA ILE A 120 -27.54 41.14 20.81
C ILE A 120 -29.04 41.19 21.06
N LEU A 121 -29.44 41.64 22.24
CA LEU A 121 -30.80 42.02 22.58
C LEU A 121 -31.07 43.48 22.20
N SER A 122 -32.10 43.72 21.41
CA SER A 122 -32.58 45.04 21.00
C SER A 122 -33.98 45.31 21.53
N TYR A 123 -34.21 46.43 22.21
CA TYR A 123 -35.54 46.84 22.69
C TYR A 123 -35.62 48.35 22.85
N TYR A 124 -36.81 48.91 23.10
CA TYR A 124 -36.99 50.31 23.45
C TYR A 124 -37.11 50.45 24.97
N ASP A 125 -36.40 51.38 25.61
CA ASP A 125 -36.58 51.63 27.04
C ASP A 125 -37.87 52.43 27.34
N GLY A 126 -38.19 52.64 28.62
CA GLY A 126 -39.37 53.40 29.05
C GLY A 126 -39.41 54.86 28.56
N SER A 127 -38.27 55.40 28.07
CA SER A 127 -38.19 56.73 27.46
C SER A 127 -38.42 56.72 25.94
N GLY A 128 -38.62 55.55 25.33
CA GLY A 128 -38.75 55.38 23.90
C GLY A 128 -37.41 55.37 23.15
N LYS A 129 -36.27 55.24 23.86
CA LYS A 129 -34.94 55.13 23.24
C LYS A 129 -34.62 53.67 22.93
N LYS A 130 -34.10 53.41 21.73
CA LYS A 130 -33.65 52.08 21.33
C LYS A 130 -32.33 51.70 22.01
N ILE A 131 -32.32 50.55 22.66
CA ILE A 131 -31.19 49.97 23.39
C ILE A 131 -30.71 48.70 22.67
N TRP A 132 -29.40 48.50 22.65
CA TRP A 132 -28.73 47.30 22.15
C TRP A 132 -27.75 46.82 23.20
N LYS A 133 -27.89 45.58 23.69
CA LYS A 133 -26.99 44.98 24.69
C LYS A 133 -26.76 43.51 24.37
N HIS A 134 -25.54 43.02 24.58
CA HIS A 134 -25.28 41.58 24.58
C HIS A 134 -26.11 40.89 25.66
N LEU A 135 -26.51 39.64 25.45
CA LEU A 135 -27.27 38.87 26.46
C LEU A 135 -26.54 38.79 27.81
N ARG A 136 -25.20 38.76 27.83
CA ARG A 136 -24.40 38.82 29.07
C ARG A 136 -24.59 40.12 29.86
N LYS A 137 -24.88 41.23 29.17
CA LYS A 137 -24.88 42.60 29.73
C LYS A 137 -26.28 43.16 30.01
N GLN A 138 -27.33 42.37 29.80
CA GLN A 138 -28.72 42.75 30.04
C GLN A 138 -29.29 41.97 31.23
N THR A 139 -30.31 42.52 31.90
CA THR A 139 -30.93 41.95 33.11
C THR A 139 -32.44 41.73 32.93
N ILE A 140 -32.94 41.81 31.70
CA ILE A 140 -34.36 41.96 31.41
C ILE A 140 -34.98 40.64 30.94
N ILE A 141 -34.22 39.82 30.21
CA ILE A 141 -34.60 38.43 29.89
C ILE A 141 -33.77 37.49 30.77
N PRO A 142 -34.40 36.67 31.64
CA PRO A 142 -33.69 35.67 32.42
C PRO A 142 -33.21 34.52 31.53
N TYR A 143 -32.05 33.96 31.85
CA TYR A 143 -31.47 32.83 31.13
C TYR A 143 -30.85 31.81 32.09
N ARG A 144 -30.75 30.56 31.64
CA ARG A 144 -30.07 29.45 32.32
C ARG A 144 -29.03 28.85 31.37
N LEU A 145 -27.84 28.55 31.90
CA LEU A 145 -26.78 27.90 31.14
C LEU A 145 -27.08 26.41 30.96
N VAL A 146 -26.96 25.93 29.72
CA VAL A 146 -26.99 24.50 29.38
C VAL A 146 -25.54 24.04 29.27
N GLU A 147 -25.14 23.06 30.08
CA GLU A 147 -23.82 22.45 30.02
C GLU A 147 -23.70 21.53 28.80
N ASP A 148 -22.57 21.60 28.08
CA ASP A 148 -22.25 20.65 27.03
C ASP A 148 -21.93 19.28 27.65
N ASN A 149 -22.50 18.18 27.13
CA ASN A 149 -22.21 16.78 27.50
C ASN A 149 -20.75 16.31 27.21
N LYS A 150 -19.80 17.25 27.20
CA LYS A 150 -18.40 17.06 26.84
C LYS A 150 -17.66 16.13 27.80
N VAL A 151 -18.09 16.07 29.06
CA VAL A 151 -17.52 15.16 30.08
C VAL A 151 -17.75 13.69 29.69
N GLY A 152 -18.98 13.30 29.35
CA GLY A 152 -19.28 11.92 28.95
C GLY A 152 -18.57 11.49 27.66
N GLN A 153 -18.34 12.43 26.74
CA GLN A 153 -17.55 12.17 25.53
C GLN A 153 -16.07 11.89 25.85
N LEU A 154 -15.48 12.70 26.74
CA LEU A 154 -14.09 12.52 27.18
C LEU A 154 -13.93 11.21 27.98
N GLU A 155 -14.90 10.84 28.80
CA GLU A 155 -14.89 9.56 29.53
C GLU A 155 -14.91 8.35 28.59
N ALA A 156 -15.74 8.40 27.54
CA ALA A 156 -15.78 7.37 26.50
C ALA A 156 -14.45 7.26 25.73
N GLU A 157 -13.84 8.41 25.40
CA GLU A 157 -12.53 8.44 24.75
C GLU A 157 -11.43 7.83 25.63
N VAL A 158 -11.40 8.18 26.92
CA VAL A 158 -10.46 7.58 27.89
C VAL A 158 -10.66 6.08 28.02
N ALA A 159 -11.91 5.60 28.04
CA ALA A 159 -12.20 4.16 28.08
C ALA A 159 -11.67 3.43 26.84
N ASN A 160 -11.86 4.00 25.65
CA ASN A 160 -11.33 3.46 24.40
C ASN A 160 -9.79 3.43 24.37
N LEU A 161 -9.14 4.49 24.83
CA LEU A 161 -7.67 4.55 24.91
C LEU A 161 -7.11 3.49 25.87
N LYS A 162 -7.75 3.27 27.02
CA LYS A 162 -7.37 2.21 27.98
C LYS A 162 -7.48 0.82 27.34
N GLN A 163 -8.53 0.56 26.58
CA GLN A 163 -8.69 -0.72 25.88
C GLN A 163 -7.60 -0.93 24.83
N SER A 164 -7.25 0.12 24.07
CA SER A 164 -6.18 0.07 23.07
C SER A 164 -4.82 -0.22 23.72
N LEU A 165 -4.50 0.41 24.85
CA LEU A 165 -3.29 0.14 25.61
C LEU A 165 -3.21 -1.33 26.08
N ALA A 166 -4.29 -1.85 26.65
CA ALA A 166 -4.34 -3.24 27.09
C ALA A 166 -4.12 -4.25 25.95
N GLN A 167 -4.52 -3.93 24.72
CA GLN A 167 -4.22 -4.76 23.54
C GLN A 167 -2.74 -4.70 23.16
N LYS A 168 -2.13 -3.51 23.22
CA LYS A 168 -0.70 -3.35 22.94
C LYS A 168 0.16 -4.11 23.96
N ASP A 169 -0.20 -4.06 25.24
CA ASP A 169 0.52 -4.79 26.30
C ASP A 169 0.50 -6.31 26.06
N ARG A 170 -0.63 -6.87 25.62
CA ARG A 170 -0.71 -8.29 25.23
C ARG A 170 0.21 -8.61 24.05
N SER A 171 0.28 -7.72 23.06
CA SER A 171 1.16 -7.90 21.91
C SER A 171 2.65 -7.85 22.30
N ILE A 172 3.02 -6.98 23.23
CA ILE A 172 4.38 -6.91 23.79
C ILE A 172 4.71 -8.23 24.50
N ALA A 173 3.84 -8.72 25.37
CA ALA A 173 4.06 -9.98 26.10
C ALA A 173 4.27 -11.18 25.15
N GLN A 174 3.54 -11.24 24.02
CA GLN A 174 3.74 -12.27 22.99
C GLN A 174 5.10 -12.18 22.29
N LYS A 175 5.56 -10.95 22.02
CA LYS A 175 6.89 -10.72 21.43
C LYS A 175 8.00 -11.11 22.39
N ASP A 176 7.86 -10.80 23.68
CA ASP A 176 8.84 -11.17 24.70
C ASP A 176 8.95 -12.69 24.84
N GLN A 177 7.82 -13.42 24.77
CA GLN A 177 7.83 -14.89 24.74
C GLN A 177 8.58 -15.43 23.51
N THR A 178 8.40 -14.80 22.35
CA THR A 178 9.08 -15.19 21.11
C THR A 178 10.59 -14.95 21.18
N ILE A 179 11.00 -13.82 21.77
CA ILE A 179 12.41 -13.49 21.99
C ILE A 179 13.04 -14.54 22.91
N ALA A 180 12.41 -14.83 24.05
CA ALA A 180 12.91 -15.85 24.98
C ALA A 180 13.07 -17.24 24.32
N GLN A 181 12.19 -17.60 23.39
CA GLN A 181 12.32 -18.85 22.64
C GLN A 181 13.49 -18.83 21.65
N LYS A 182 13.72 -17.71 20.96
CA LYS A 182 14.87 -17.55 20.06
C LYS A 182 16.19 -17.58 20.83
N ASP A 183 16.25 -16.95 22.00
CA ASP A 183 17.45 -16.96 22.84
C ASP A 183 17.84 -18.37 23.29
N ARG A 184 16.85 -19.21 23.63
CA ARG A 184 17.09 -20.63 23.92
C ARG A 184 17.65 -21.38 22.72
N THR A 185 17.12 -21.13 21.51
CA THR A 185 17.63 -21.75 20.28
C THR A 185 19.06 -21.32 19.99
N ILE A 186 19.38 -20.04 20.18
CA ILE A 186 20.75 -19.53 20.00
C ILE A 186 21.71 -20.20 21.00
N ALA A 187 21.29 -20.35 22.25
CA ALA A 187 22.09 -21.04 23.26
C ALA A 187 22.36 -22.51 22.88
N ASP A 188 21.34 -23.25 22.41
CA ASP A 188 21.49 -24.64 21.93
C ASP A 188 22.45 -24.74 20.73
N LEU A 189 22.31 -23.84 19.75
CA LEU A 189 23.21 -23.81 18.59
C LEU A 189 24.66 -23.50 19.00
N ASN A 190 24.86 -22.55 19.91
CA ASN A 190 26.19 -22.24 20.42
C ASN A 190 26.80 -23.45 21.16
N GLN A 191 26.01 -24.19 21.92
CA GLN A 191 26.48 -25.42 22.56
C GLN A 191 26.90 -26.48 21.52
N LYS A 192 26.11 -26.66 20.45
CA LYS A 192 26.46 -27.59 19.36
C LYS A 192 27.74 -27.19 18.64
N ILE A 193 27.95 -25.90 18.40
CA ILE A 193 29.19 -25.39 17.79
C ILE A 193 30.39 -25.72 18.67
N GLN A 194 30.29 -25.53 20.00
CA GLN A 194 31.36 -25.87 20.94
C GLN A 194 31.65 -27.38 21.01
N GLN A 195 30.67 -28.22 20.68
CA GLN A 195 30.81 -29.69 20.62
C GLN A 195 31.27 -30.20 19.25
N THR A 196 31.24 -29.36 18.22
CA THR A 196 31.66 -29.76 16.88
C THR A 196 33.18 -29.82 16.85
N PRO A 197 33.79 -30.88 16.28
CA PRO A 197 35.24 -30.98 16.27
C PRO A 197 35.85 -29.76 15.59
N THR A 198 36.83 -29.17 16.26
CA THR A 198 37.55 -28.01 15.73
C THR A 198 38.41 -28.42 14.53
N LEU A 199 38.73 -27.46 13.67
CA LEU A 199 39.67 -27.68 12.55
C LEU A 199 40.97 -28.35 13.01
N ASN A 200 41.44 -28.01 14.22
CA ASN A 200 42.63 -28.58 14.83
C ASN A 200 42.46 -30.08 15.14
N GLN A 201 41.29 -30.51 15.63
CA GLN A 201 41.01 -31.94 15.88
C GLN A 201 40.93 -32.74 14.58
N TYR A 202 40.38 -32.15 13.50
CA TYR A 202 40.43 -32.77 12.18
C TYR A 202 41.86 -32.84 11.63
N GLN A 203 42.68 -31.81 11.85
CA GLN A 203 44.09 -31.81 11.47
C GLN A 203 44.89 -32.87 12.25
N GLU A 204 44.65 -33.04 13.55
CA GLU A 204 45.26 -34.11 14.35
C GLU A 204 44.87 -35.50 13.83
N LEU A 205 43.58 -35.74 13.55
CA LEU A 205 43.12 -36.99 12.95
C LEU A 205 43.77 -37.24 11.57
N ASN A 206 43.86 -36.21 10.73
CA ASN A 206 44.52 -36.29 9.44
C ASN A 206 46.01 -36.66 9.57
N ASN A 207 46.69 -36.04 10.54
CA ASN A 207 48.09 -36.35 10.86
C ASN A 207 48.25 -37.77 11.41
N ILE A 208 47.30 -38.29 12.18
CA ILE A 208 47.34 -39.68 12.67
C ILE A 208 47.12 -40.66 11.51
N VAL A 209 46.12 -40.44 10.67
CA VAL A 209 45.72 -41.34 9.58
C VAL A 209 46.71 -41.35 8.41
N LEU A 210 47.38 -40.22 8.14
CA LEU A 210 48.26 -40.03 6.99
C LEU A 210 49.73 -39.76 7.39
N SER A 211 50.09 -40.13 8.62
CA SER A 211 51.31 -39.75 9.35
C SER A 211 52.65 -39.94 8.63
N HIS A 212 52.71 -40.66 7.52
CA HIS A 212 53.95 -40.94 6.78
C HIS A 212 53.84 -40.80 5.26
N THR A 213 52.82 -40.10 4.76
CA THR A 213 52.72 -39.84 3.33
C THR A 213 52.43 -38.36 3.11
N ASP A 214 53.44 -37.62 2.65
CA ASP A 214 53.19 -36.37 1.93
C ASP A 214 52.37 -36.73 0.70
N LEU A 215 51.04 -36.74 0.85
CA LEU A 215 50.10 -36.93 -0.23
C LEU A 215 50.13 -35.68 -1.08
N ASP A 216 51.15 -35.62 -1.93
CA ASP A 216 51.24 -34.64 -2.99
C ASP A 216 50.22 -35.04 -4.07
N PHE A 217 48.99 -34.56 -3.90
CA PHE A 217 47.92 -34.74 -4.88
C PHE A 217 48.31 -34.18 -6.24
N ASN A 218 49.22 -33.20 -6.31
CA ASN A 218 49.75 -32.72 -7.59
C ASN A 218 50.62 -33.80 -8.25
N ARG A 219 51.50 -34.45 -7.48
CA ARG A 219 52.30 -35.60 -7.97
C ARG A 219 51.43 -36.78 -8.39
N LEU A 220 50.39 -37.11 -7.60
CA LEU A 220 49.45 -38.17 -7.96
C LEU A 220 48.70 -37.83 -9.25
N ASN A 221 48.22 -36.60 -9.39
CA ASN A 221 47.54 -36.14 -10.59
C ASN A 221 48.47 -36.15 -11.82
N GLN A 222 49.74 -35.76 -11.64
CA GLN A 222 50.76 -35.86 -12.68
C GLN A 222 51.01 -37.31 -13.10
N GLU A 223 51.11 -38.26 -12.16
CA GLU A 223 51.28 -39.67 -12.51
C GLU A 223 50.05 -40.28 -13.18
N ILE A 224 48.83 -39.90 -12.76
CA ILE A 224 47.59 -40.30 -13.45
C ILE A 224 47.59 -39.78 -14.89
N LYS A 225 47.99 -38.52 -15.12
CA LYS A 225 48.13 -37.97 -16.48
C LYS A 225 49.15 -38.73 -17.31
N LYS A 226 50.35 -39.01 -16.75
CA LYS A 226 51.40 -39.78 -17.43
C LYS A 226 50.94 -41.18 -17.81
N LEU A 227 50.26 -41.89 -16.90
CA LEU A 227 49.73 -43.23 -17.17
C LEU A 227 48.68 -43.20 -18.28
N LYS A 228 47.72 -42.27 -18.24
CA LYS A 228 46.73 -42.11 -19.31
C LYS A 228 47.37 -41.78 -20.66
N LEU A 229 48.40 -40.94 -20.67
CA LEU A 229 49.12 -40.59 -21.90
C LEU A 229 49.89 -41.78 -22.47
N LYS A 230 50.45 -42.64 -21.61
CA LYS A 230 51.13 -43.87 -22.00
C LYS A 230 50.20 -44.86 -22.72
N ASP A 231 48.93 -44.91 -22.33
CA ASP A 231 47.93 -45.78 -22.95
C ASP A 231 47.36 -45.19 -24.24
N ILE A 232 47.07 -43.88 -24.26
CA ILE A 232 46.41 -43.22 -25.40
C ILE A 232 47.38 -42.95 -26.56
N ASN A 233 48.64 -42.61 -26.29
CA ASN A 233 49.57 -42.19 -27.34
C ASN A 233 49.88 -43.29 -28.38
N PRO A 234 50.21 -44.55 -27.99
CA PRO A 234 50.42 -45.63 -28.96
C PRO A 234 49.19 -45.86 -29.86
N TYR A 235 48.00 -45.86 -29.25
CA TYR A 235 46.74 -46.01 -29.97
C TYR A 235 46.48 -44.85 -30.94
N PHE A 236 46.72 -43.61 -30.52
CA PHE A 236 46.60 -42.43 -31.39
C PHE A 236 47.54 -42.52 -32.61
N GLN A 237 48.82 -42.89 -32.40
CA GLN A 237 49.78 -43.03 -33.50
C GLN A 237 49.36 -44.14 -34.48
N GLU A 238 48.86 -45.27 -33.98
CA GLU A 238 48.35 -46.35 -34.83
C GLU A 238 47.16 -45.88 -35.70
N GLN A 239 46.18 -45.20 -35.09
CA GLN A 239 45.02 -44.66 -35.81
C GLN A 239 45.42 -43.59 -36.83
N LYS A 240 46.42 -42.76 -36.51
CA LYS A 240 46.97 -41.77 -37.43
C LYS A 240 47.60 -42.43 -38.66
N ASN A 241 48.46 -43.43 -38.46
CA ASN A 241 49.10 -44.17 -39.55
C ASN A 241 48.05 -44.84 -40.46
N HIS A 242 47.02 -45.46 -39.87
CA HIS A 242 45.94 -46.07 -40.63
C HIS A 242 45.15 -45.04 -41.46
N PHE A 243 44.90 -43.85 -40.90
CA PHE A 243 44.24 -42.77 -41.62
C PHE A 243 45.09 -42.21 -42.78
N GLU A 244 46.41 -42.05 -42.59
CA GLU A 244 47.33 -41.64 -43.66
C GLU A 244 47.40 -42.65 -44.81
N GLN A 245 47.35 -43.95 -44.49
CA GLN A 245 47.22 -45.02 -45.49
C GLN A 245 45.90 -44.90 -46.25
N LEU A 246 44.78 -44.72 -45.54
CA LEU A 246 43.46 -44.55 -46.16
C LEU A 246 43.42 -43.33 -47.09
N ILE A 247 44.03 -42.20 -46.70
CA ILE A 247 44.17 -41.04 -47.58
C ILE A 247 44.94 -41.41 -48.84
N SER A 248 46.09 -42.08 -48.70
CA SER A 248 46.95 -42.45 -49.83
C SER A 248 46.26 -43.38 -50.83
N THR A 249 45.56 -44.40 -50.34
CA THR A 249 44.73 -45.30 -51.17
C THR A 249 43.60 -44.53 -51.87
N THR A 250 42.93 -43.63 -51.15
CA THR A 250 41.84 -42.82 -51.71
C THR A 250 42.33 -41.87 -52.79
N LYS A 251 43.49 -41.22 -52.59
CA LYS A 251 44.14 -40.37 -53.61
C LYS A 251 44.48 -41.16 -54.87
N SER A 252 45.10 -42.33 -54.70
CA SER A 252 45.43 -43.22 -55.82
C SER A 252 44.18 -43.65 -56.61
N LYS A 253 43.05 -43.87 -55.93
CA LYS A 253 41.78 -44.24 -56.56
C LYS A 253 41.07 -43.07 -57.25
N ALA A 254 41.16 -41.86 -56.70
CA ALA A 254 40.55 -40.66 -57.25
C ALA A 254 41.28 -40.16 -58.52
N GLY A 255 42.60 -40.38 -58.60
CA GLY A 255 43.46 -39.93 -59.69
C GLY A 255 43.94 -38.48 -59.52
N ASP A 256 45.00 -38.12 -60.24
CA ASP A 256 45.71 -36.84 -60.07
C ASP A 256 44.80 -35.61 -60.20
N GLY A 257 43.83 -35.67 -61.11
CA GLY A 257 42.89 -34.56 -61.36
C GLY A 257 41.93 -34.23 -60.22
N LEU A 258 41.70 -35.16 -59.27
CA LEU A 258 40.80 -34.97 -58.13
C LEU A 258 41.53 -34.90 -56.78
N THR A 259 42.86 -35.04 -56.77
CA THR A 259 43.66 -35.02 -55.53
C THR A 259 43.54 -33.68 -54.79
N ALA A 260 43.58 -32.56 -55.52
CA ALA A 260 43.40 -31.23 -54.94
C ALA A 260 42.00 -31.04 -54.31
N ILE A 261 40.97 -31.68 -54.88
CA ILE A 261 39.59 -31.64 -54.35
C ILE A 261 39.48 -32.50 -53.09
N LEU A 262 40.20 -33.63 -53.03
CA LEU A 262 40.26 -34.47 -51.83
C LEU A 262 40.99 -33.76 -50.67
N ASP A 263 42.10 -33.08 -50.96
CA ASP A 263 42.82 -32.28 -49.97
C ASP A 263 41.93 -31.13 -49.45
N LEU A 264 41.22 -30.45 -50.36
CA LEU A 264 40.24 -29.43 -49.99
C LEU A 264 39.08 -30.01 -49.14
N LEU A 265 38.59 -31.21 -49.45
CA LEU A 265 37.57 -31.90 -48.66
C LEU A 265 38.06 -32.13 -47.22
N LEU A 266 39.26 -32.70 -47.06
CA LEU A 266 39.85 -32.99 -45.74
C LEU A 266 40.12 -31.72 -44.94
N GLN A 267 40.61 -30.67 -45.60
CA GLN A 267 40.84 -29.37 -44.98
C GLN A 267 39.53 -28.73 -44.52
N THR A 268 38.51 -28.73 -45.36
CA THR A 268 37.18 -28.17 -45.06
C THR A 268 36.55 -28.91 -43.89
N ASN A 269 36.61 -30.25 -43.89
CA ASN A 269 36.09 -31.05 -42.80
C ASN A 269 36.84 -30.83 -41.48
N LYS A 270 38.16 -30.64 -41.51
CA LYS A 270 38.94 -30.27 -40.32
C LYS A 270 38.49 -28.92 -39.74
N GLN A 271 38.33 -27.90 -40.59
CA GLN A 271 37.83 -26.59 -40.16
C GLN A 271 36.44 -26.67 -39.53
N ILE A 272 35.55 -27.51 -40.08
CA ILE A 272 34.23 -27.75 -39.50
C ILE A 272 34.38 -28.36 -38.10
N ILE A 273 35.16 -29.43 -37.94
CA ILE A 273 35.37 -30.11 -36.66
C ILE A 273 35.99 -29.17 -35.60
N ASP A 274 36.89 -28.27 -36.02
CA ASP A 274 37.51 -27.29 -35.13
C ASP A 274 36.53 -26.15 -34.75
N SER A 275 35.63 -25.78 -35.67
CA SER A 275 34.61 -24.74 -35.45
C SER A 275 33.41 -25.19 -34.60
N GLU A 276 33.13 -26.50 -34.53
CA GLU A 276 32.01 -27.08 -33.74
C GLU A 276 32.18 -26.84 -32.22
N ASN A 277 33.38 -26.51 -31.74
CA ASN A 277 33.69 -26.36 -30.31
C ASN A 277 34.04 -24.91 -29.88
N GLY A 278 33.80 -23.91 -30.72
CA GLY A 278 33.93 -22.49 -30.40
C GLY A 278 32.72 -21.68 -30.91
N CYS A 279 32.57 -20.42 -30.46
CA CYS A 279 31.55 -19.50 -30.98
C CYS A 279 31.84 -19.13 -32.45
N SER A 280 31.49 -20.00 -33.40
CA SER A 280 31.46 -19.67 -34.83
C SER A 280 30.08 -19.10 -35.20
N ASN A 281 30.07 -18.07 -36.05
CA ASN A 281 28.86 -17.47 -36.59
C ASN A 281 28.22 -18.40 -37.63
N SER A 282 26.89 -18.57 -37.55
CA SER A 282 26.11 -19.52 -38.37
C SER A 282 26.32 -19.40 -39.89
N TYR A 283 26.74 -18.21 -40.36
CA TYR A 283 27.05 -17.94 -41.75
C TYR A 283 28.29 -18.68 -42.26
N SER A 284 29.40 -18.68 -41.50
CA SER A 284 30.64 -19.35 -41.88
C SER A 284 30.50 -20.88 -41.86
N GLN A 285 29.70 -21.42 -40.93
CA GLN A 285 29.38 -22.84 -40.87
C GLN A 285 28.56 -23.29 -42.09
N GLY A 286 27.58 -22.49 -42.52
CA GLY A 286 26.81 -22.75 -43.75
C GLY A 286 27.68 -22.76 -45.01
N GLN A 287 28.66 -21.86 -45.10
CA GLN A 287 29.60 -21.82 -46.23
C GLN A 287 30.53 -23.04 -46.26
N LEU A 288 31.10 -23.43 -45.12
CA LEU A 288 31.95 -24.63 -45.02
C LEU A 288 31.17 -25.91 -45.34
N GLN A 289 29.92 -26.01 -44.87
CA GLN A 289 29.05 -27.14 -45.19
C GLN A 289 28.73 -27.19 -46.69
N GLY A 290 28.47 -26.05 -47.33
CA GLY A 290 28.29 -25.94 -48.78
C GLY A 290 29.51 -26.42 -49.56
N GLN A 291 30.71 -25.95 -49.18
CA GLN A 291 31.99 -26.38 -49.77
C GLN A 291 32.24 -27.88 -49.61
N LEU A 292 31.94 -28.43 -48.42
CA LEU A 292 32.06 -29.87 -48.14
C LEU A 292 31.13 -30.69 -49.06
N VAL A 293 29.89 -30.24 -49.27
CA VAL A 293 28.94 -30.89 -50.17
C VAL A 293 29.44 -30.84 -51.61
N THR A 294 29.92 -29.69 -52.09
CA THR A 294 30.48 -29.57 -53.46
C THR A 294 31.66 -30.51 -53.67
N CYS A 295 32.60 -30.58 -52.72
CA CYS A 295 33.74 -31.50 -52.81
C CYS A 295 33.29 -32.96 -52.84
N LYS A 296 32.30 -33.34 -52.01
CA LYS A 296 31.72 -34.70 -52.01
C LYS A 296 31.11 -35.04 -53.37
N THR A 297 30.30 -34.14 -53.94
CA THR A 297 29.64 -34.38 -55.24
C THR A 297 30.66 -34.54 -56.37
N LEU A 298 31.73 -33.75 -56.39
CA LEU A 298 32.79 -33.86 -57.39
C LEU A 298 33.59 -35.17 -57.24
N LEU A 299 33.89 -35.59 -56.01
CA LEU A 299 34.62 -36.82 -55.72
C LEU A 299 33.79 -38.09 -55.95
N GLN A 300 32.45 -38.00 -55.84
CA GLN A 300 31.52 -39.10 -56.14
C GLN A 300 31.55 -39.56 -57.62
N THR A 301 32.21 -38.81 -58.49
CA THR A 301 32.48 -39.23 -59.88
C THR A 301 33.47 -40.39 -59.98
N LYS A 302 34.29 -40.61 -58.94
CA LYS A 302 35.35 -41.64 -58.89
C LYS A 302 35.40 -42.46 -57.60
N LEU A 303 34.86 -41.93 -56.49
CA LEU A 303 34.84 -42.56 -55.18
C LEU A 303 33.40 -42.89 -54.77
N THR A 304 33.22 -43.96 -54.02
CA THR A 304 31.89 -44.31 -53.50
C THR A 304 31.49 -43.38 -52.35
N PRO A 305 30.18 -43.13 -52.15
CA PRO A 305 29.71 -42.38 -50.99
C PRO A 305 30.17 -42.98 -49.65
N GLU A 306 30.31 -44.30 -49.58
CA GLU A 306 30.75 -45.01 -48.37
C GLU A 306 32.24 -44.80 -48.06
N GLU A 307 33.10 -44.76 -49.08
CA GLU A 307 34.53 -44.44 -48.93
C GLU A 307 34.73 -43.02 -48.40
N LEU A 308 34.00 -42.04 -48.97
CA LEU A 308 34.03 -40.66 -48.51
C LEU A 308 33.49 -40.51 -47.08
N ARG A 309 32.43 -41.26 -46.74
CA ARG A 309 31.86 -41.26 -45.38
C ARG A 309 32.85 -41.85 -44.37
N ASN A 310 33.48 -42.98 -44.70
CA ASN A 310 34.48 -43.62 -43.86
C ASN A 310 35.68 -42.69 -43.60
N LEU A 311 36.19 -42.05 -44.66
CA LEU A 311 37.32 -41.11 -44.57
C LEU A 311 37.01 -39.93 -43.62
N LEU A 312 35.83 -39.31 -43.76
CA LEU A 312 35.46 -38.15 -42.94
C LEU A 312 35.15 -38.54 -41.49
N ASN A 313 34.52 -39.70 -41.27
CA ASN A 313 34.29 -40.23 -39.92
C ASN A 313 35.61 -40.53 -39.23
N LYS A 314 36.56 -41.16 -39.93
CA LYS A 314 37.87 -41.48 -39.37
C LYS A 314 38.70 -40.24 -39.04
N GLN A 315 38.58 -39.18 -39.85
CA GLN A 315 39.15 -37.88 -39.54
C GLN A 315 38.57 -37.28 -38.25
N LYS A 316 37.25 -37.42 -38.04
CA LYS A 316 36.58 -36.95 -36.81
C LYS A 316 37.04 -37.72 -35.57
N GLU A 317 37.11 -39.05 -35.65
CA GLU A 317 37.65 -39.90 -34.58
C GLU A 317 39.10 -39.53 -34.23
N LEU A 318 39.94 -39.32 -35.23
CA LEU A 318 41.35 -38.98 -35.03
C LEU A 318 41.52 -37.60 -34.34
N ASN A 319 40.74 -36.60 -34.77
CA ASN A 319 40.75 -35.27 -34.14
C ASN A 319 40.31 -35.33 -32.66
N GLU A 320 39.37 -36.21 -32.32
CA GLU A 320 38.92 -36.37 -30.92
C GLU A 320 40.01 -37.03 -30.06
N LEU A 321 40.71 -38.04 -30.58
CA LEU A 321 41.85 -38.66 -29.91
C LEU A 321 43.02 -37.67 -29.74
N GLU A 322 43.27 -36.82 -30.73
CA GLU A 322 44.28 -35.75 -30.66
C GLU A 322 43.97 -34.78 -29.51
N ARG A 323 42.70 -34.40 -29.33
CA ARG A 323 42.25 -33.53 -28.22
C ARG A 323 42.40 -34.20 -26.86
N GLN A 324 42.01 -35.46 -26.74
CA GLN A 324 42.17 -36.21 -25.48
C GLN A 324 43.64 -36.34 -25.09
N SER A 325 44.52 -36.53 -26.06
CA SER A 325 45.98 -36.51 -25.85
C SER A 325 46.46 -35.12 -25.40
N ALA A 326 45.99 -34.04 -26.03
CA ALA A 326 46.37 -32.66 -25.69
C ALA A 326 45.95 -32.23 -24.26
N ILE A 327 44.82 -32.73 -23.74
CA ILE A 327 44.36 -32.45 -22.35
C ILE A 327 45.27 -33.11 -21.30
N LEU A 328 45.93 -34.21 -21.68
CA LEU A 328 46.77 -35.00 -20.79
C LEU A 328 48.25 -34.58 -20.80
N GLN A 329 48.66 -33.74 -21.76
CA GLN A 329 49.97 -33.10 -21.86
C GLN A 329 50.10 -31.93 -20.87
#